data_AF-A0A7W4UDJ6-F1
#
_entry.id   AF-A0A7W4UDJ6-F1
#
_cell.length_a   1.000
_cell.length_b   1.000
_cell.length_c   1.000
_cell.angle_alpha   90.00
_cell.angle_beta   90.00
_cell.angle_gamma   90.00
#
_symmetry.space_group_name_H-M   'P 1'
#
loop_
_entity.id
_entity.type
_entity.pdbx_description
1 polymer ?
#
loop_
_entity_poly.entity_id
_entity_poly.type
_entity_poly.pdbx_seq_one_letter_code
_entity_poly.pdbx_strand_id
1 'polypeptide(L)'
;MRLHREIPEQRLRSSLEFLMTAPSGLVPTGALAGLRFEARDIDVAHGAGPVVSGTAEALLLACTGRTAALGSLVGDGVPTLRDRLTTT
;
A
#
# COMPACT_ATOMS: atom_id res chain seq x y z
N MET A 1 -18.40 10.24 -17.34
CA MET A 1 -17.98 8.94 -17.91
C MET A 1 -17.16 8.20 -16.85
N ARG A 2 -17.73 7.19 -16.20
CA ARG A 2 -17.09 6.44 -15.11
C ARG A 2 -16.32 5.29 -15.74
N LEU A 3 -14.99 5.35 -15.77
CA LEU A 3 -14.17 4.25 -16.28
C LEU A 3 -14.22 3.13 -15.23
N HIS A 4 -15.06 2.11 -15.45
CA HIS A 4 -15.09 0.92 -14.63
C HIS A 4 -13.87 0.06 -14.99
N ARG A 5 -12.74 0.32 -14.33
CA ARG A 5 -11.54 -0.50 -14.43
C ARG A 5 -11.69 -1.64 -13.43
N GLU A 6 -12.34 -2.73 -13.83
CA GLU A 6 -12.13 -3.99 -13.13
C GLU A 6 -10.68 -4.41 -13.40
N ILE A 7 -9.80 -4.14 -12.44
CA ILE A 7 -8.46 -4.72 -12.46
C ILE A 7 -8.63 -6.14 -11.92
N PRO A 8 -8.31 -7.19 -12.70
CA PRO A 8 -8.39 -8.55 -12.21
C PRO A 8 -7.59 -8.69 -10.90
N GLU A 9 -8.20 -9.30 -9.88
CA GLU A 9 -7.60 -9.48 -8.54
C GLU A 9 -6.15 -9.97 -8.63
N GLN A 10 -5.88 -10.93 -9.50
CA GLN A 10 -4.56 -11.51 -9.67
C GLN A 10 -3.49 -10.47 -10.06
N ARG A 11 -3.87 -9.45 -10.86
CA ARG A 11 -2.95 -8.37 -11.23
C ARG A 11 -2.71 -7.42 -10.08
N LEU A 12 -3.74 -7.12 -9.28
CA LEU A 12 -3.60 -6.30 -8.07
C LEU A 12 -2.69 -7.00 -7.07
N ARG A 13 -2.90 -8.30 -6.84
CA ARG A 13 -2.06 -9.14 -5.98
C ARG A 13 -0.60 -9.10 -6.41
N SER A 14 -0.29 -9.48 -7.66
CA SER A 14 1.10 -9.49 -8.14
C SER A 14 1.75 -8.11 -8.10
N SER A 15 0.98 -7.04 -8.36
CA SER A 15 1.50 -5.68 -8.32
C SER A 15 1.80 -5.23 -6.88
N LEU A 16 0.92 -5.55 -5.92
CA LEU A 16 1.13 -5.26 -4.51
C LEU A 16 2.32 -6.03 -3.94
N GLU A 17 2.44 -7.32 -4.23
CA GLU A 17 3.58 -8.16 -3.82
C GLU A 17 4.90 -7.60 -4.37
N PHE A 18 4.93 -7.22 -5.64
CA PHE A 18 6.11 -6.60 -6.26
C PHE A 18 6.48 -5.28 -5.58
N LEU A 19 5.51 -4.38 -5.41
CA LEU A 19 5.74 -3.07 -4.78
C LEU A 19 6.21 -3.20 -3.34
N MET A 20 5.68 -4.15 -2.56
CA MET A 20 6.07 -4.30 -1.16
C MET A 20 7.44 -4.97 -0.99
N THR A 21 7.91 -5.69 -2.01
CA THR A 21 9.25 -6.30 -2.04
C THR A 21 10.32 -5.31 -2.52
N ALA A 22 10.02 -4.50 -3.53
CA ALA A 22 11.00 -3.60 -4.15
C ALA A 22 10.33 -2.34 -4.75
N PRO A 23 9.93 -1.35 -3.92
CA PRO A 23 9.27 -0.12 -4.40
C PRO A 23 10.27 0.90 -4.96
N SER A 24 11.37 0.44 -5.57
CA SER A 24 12.52 1.28 -5.89
C SER A 24 12.15 2.46 -6.79
N GLY A 25 12.45 3.68 -6.33
CA GLY A 25 12.19 4.93 -7.04
C GLY A 25 10.77 5.49 -6.93
N LEU A 26 9.84 4.80 -6.25
CA LEU A 26 8.45 5.25 -6.09
C LEU A 26 8.17 5.89 -4.72
N VAL A 27 8.91 5.46 -3.70
CA VAL A 27 8.83 5.96 -2.31
C VAL A 27 10.24 6.08 -1.74
N PRO A 28 10.44 6.86 -0.66
CA PRO A 28 11.71 6.90 0.06
C PRO A 28 12.19 5.49 0.44
N THR A 29 13.50 5.27 0.40
CA THR A 29 14.11 3.99 0.78
C THR A 29 13.69 3.60 2.20
N GLY A 30 13.15 2.40 2.35
CA GLY A 30 12.69 1.89 3.64
C GLY A 30 11.31 2.38 4.09
N ALA A 31 10.59 3.17 3.27
CA ALA A 31 9.26 3.67 3.62
C ALA A 31 8.30 2.53 4.05
N LEU A 32 8.35 1.41 3.34
CA LEU A 32 7.49 0.24 3.57
C LEU A 32 8.08 -0.79 4.56
N ALA A 33 9.32 -0.62 5.00
CA ALA A 33 10.03 -1.64 5.77
C ALA A 33 9.44 -1.84 7.17
N GLY A 34 9.31 -3.10 7.60
CA GLY A 34 8.80 -3.45 8.93
C GLY A 34 7.32 -3.13 9.15
N LEU A 35 6.54 -3.01 8.08
CA LEU A 35 5.09 -2.88 8.12
C LEU A 35 4.44 -4.13 7.52
N ARG A 36 3.23 -4.46 8.00
CA ARG A 36 2.38 -5.50 7.42
C ARG A 36 1.25 -4.82 6.64
N PHE A 37 1.14 -5.10 5.35
CA PHE A 37 0.07 -4.58 4.49
C PHE A 37 -1.00 -5.64 4.30
N GLU A 38 -2.27 -5.28 4.48
CA GLU A 38 -3.41 -6.21 4.39
C GLU A 38 -4.53 -5.60 3.54
N ALA A 39 -4.75 -6.18 2.36
CA ALA A 39 -5.90 -5.82 1.52
C ALA A 39 -7.18 -6.44 2.10
N ARG A 40 -8.29 -5.70 2.05
CA ARG A 40 -9.59 -6.13 2.61
C ARG A 40 -10.55 -6.68 1.57
N ASP A 41 -10.32 -6.32 0.33
CA ASP A 41 -11.12 -6.66 -0.85
C ASP A 41 -10.53 -7.85 -1.64
N ILE A 42 -9.30 -8.26 -1.32
CA ILE A 42 -8.60 -9.42 -1.89
C ILE A 42 -7.79 -10.10 -0.79
N ASP A 43 -7.58 -11.41 -0.91
CA ASP A 43 -6.85 -12.21 0.10
C ASP A 43 -5.32 -12.02 -0.04
N VAL A 44 -4.85 -10.84 0.37
CA VAL A 44 -3.44 -10.43 0.28
C VAL A 44 -2.98 -9.84 1.61
N ALA A 45 -1.95 -10.45 2.18
CA ALA A 45 -1.18 -9.89 3.29
C ALA A 45 0.31 -10.03 2.99
N HIS A 46 1.10 -8.99 3.26
CA HIS A 46 2.54 -9.00 3.01
C HIS A 46 3.31 -8.24 4.07
N GLY A 47 4.52 -8.69 4.36
CA GLY A 47 5.39 -8.10 5.35
C GLY A 47 5.04 -8.52 6.78
N ALA A 48 5.67 -7.86 7.74
CA ALA A 48 5.53 -8.15 9.16
C ALA A 48 5.67 -6.85 9.96
N GLY A 49 4.98 -6.76 11.10
CA GLY A 49 4.96 -5.56 11.96
C GLY A 49 3.56 -4.94 12.06
N PRO A 50 3.47 -3.64 12.44
CA PRO A 50 2.21 -2.91 12.56
C PRO A 50 1.41 -2.94 11.25
N VAL A 51 0.10 -3.15 11.37
CA VAL A 51 -0.79 -3.36 10.22
C VAL A 51 -1.15 -2.04 9.54
N VAL A 52 -1.10 -2.03 8.22
CA VAL A 52 -1.65 -1.03 7.31
C VAL A 52 -2.67 -1.73 6.43
N SER A 53 -3.95 -1.41 6.62
CA SER A 53 -5.05 -2.12 5.96
C SER A 53 -5.99 -1.18 5.23
N GLY A 54 -6.48 -1.62 4.07
CA GLY A 54 -7.36 -0.85 3.18
C GLY A 54 -7.76 -1.67 1.95
N THR A 55 -8.34 -1.02 0.94
CA THR A 55 -8.52 -1.67 -0.37
C THR A 55 -7.18 -1.88 -1.05
N ALA A 56 -7.08 -2.88 -1.92
CA ALA A 56 -5.91 -3.15 -2.74
C ALA A 56 -5.45 -1.91 -3.51
N GLU A 57 -6.42 -1.14 -4.04
CA GLU A 57 -6.15 0.13 -4.72
C GLU A 57 -5.54 1.17 -3.78
N ALA A 58 -6.11 1.38 -2.58
CA ALA A 58 -5.59 2.35 -1.63
C ALA A 58 -4.17 1.99 -1.16
N LEU A 59 -3.90 0.70 -0.94
CA LEU A 59 -2.57 0.20 -0.61
C LEU A 59 -1.59 0.42 -1.76
N LEU A 60 -1.98 0.14 -3.00
CA LEU A 60 -1.14 0.36 -4.17
C LEU A 60 -0.78 1.84 -4.34
N LEU A 61 -1.77 2.72 -4.19
CA LEU A 61 -1.55 4.17 -4.25
C LEU A 61 -0.59 4.65 -3.14
N ALA A 62 -0.78 4.17 -1.91
CA ALA A 62 0.11 4.53 -0.80
C ALA A 62 1.53 3.97 -0.97
N CYS A 63 1.68 2.70 -1.39
CA CYS A 63 2.97 2.06 -1.66
C CYS A 63 3.71 2.68 -2.85
N THR A 64 3.04 3.52 -3.62
CA THR A 64 3.63 4.31 -4.72
C THR A 64 3.77 5.79 -4.34
N GLY A 65 3.62 6.16 -3.06
CA GLY A 65 3.88 7.50 -2.54
C GLY A 65 2.70 8.48 -2.63
N ARG A 66 1.51 8.05 -3.05
CA ARG A 66 0.34 8.92 -3.15
C ARG A 66 -0.31 9.08 -1.77
N THR A 67 0.12 10.10 -1.04
CA THR A 67 -0.32 10.40 0.34
C THR A 67 -1.82 10.61 0.48
N ALA A 68 -2.53 11.02 -0.58
CA ALA A 68 -3.99 11.14 -0.59
C ALA A 68 -4.71 9.82 -0.24
N ALA A 69 -4.12 8.67 -0.56
CA ALA A 69 -4.70 7.36 -0.25
C ALA A 69 -4.58 6.99 1.24
N LEU A 70 -3.69 7.66 2.01
CA LEU A 70 -3.49 7.37 3.44
C LEU A 70 -4.74 7.65 4.29
N GLY A 71 -5.68 8.47 3.81
CA GLY A 71 -6.96 8.71 4.49
C GLY A 71 -7.91 7.51 4.44
N SER A 72 -7.72 6.61 3.47
CA SER A 72 -8.51 5.39 3.31
C SER A 72 -7.88 4.16 3.98
N LEU A 73 -6.72 4.32 4.61
CA LEU A 73 -5.99 3.26 5.31
C LEU A 73 -6.23 3.33 6.81
N VAL A 74 -6.21 2.17 7.46
CA VAL A 74 -6.36 2.04 8.91
C VAL A 74 -5.37 1.02 9.47
N GLY A 75 -5.16 1.05 10.79
CA GLY A 75 -4.25 0.15 11.51
C GLY A 75 -3.02 0.88 12.06
N ASP A 76 -2.33 0.20 12.96
CA ASP A 76 -1.26 0.77 13.78
C ASP A 76 -0.02 1.20 12.97
N GLY A 77 0.13 0.69 11.75
CA GLY A 77 1.22 1.06 10.84
C GLY A 77 0.98 2.35 10.05
N VAL A 78 -0.26 2.85 9.99
CA VAL A 78 -0.61 4.03 9.17
C VAL A 78 0.13 5.29 9.60
N PRO A 79 0.26 5.63 10.91
CA PRO A 79 1.03 6.79 11.33
C PRO A 79 2.50 6.71 10.88
N THR A 80 3.13 5.55 11.04
CA THR A 80 4.52 5.30 10.61
C THR A 80 4.69 5.43 9.10
N LEU A 81 3.77 4.86 8.31
CA LEU A 81 3.80 4.98 6.86
C LEU A 81 3.65 6.45 6.43
N ARG A 82 2.72 7.19 7.06
CA ARG A 82 2.50 8.60 6.77
C ARG A 82 3.75 9.43 7.00
N ASP A 83 4.36 9.29 8.18
CA ASP A 83 5.57 10.03 8.57
C ASP A 83 6.71 9.83 7.56
N ARG A 84 6.94 8.57 7.15
CA ARG A 84 7.97 8.22 6.16
C ARG A 84 7.71 8.75 4.76
N LEU A 85 6.45 8.97 4.38
CA LEU A 85 6.08 9.49 3.06
C LEU A 85 6.01 11.03 3.01
N THR A 86 5.89 11.70 4.16
CA THR A 86 5.80 13.17 4.24
C THR A 86 7.10 13.86 4.64
N THR A 87 8.11 13.11 5.08
CA THR A 87 9.42 13.66 5.51
C THR A 87 10.36 13.90 4.32
N THR A 88 9.83 14.33 3.17
CA THR A 88 10.61 14.73 1.98
C THR A 88 10.21 16.15 1.59
#